data_AF-A0A7X1L1V8-F1
#
_entry.id   AF-A0A7X1L1V8-F1
#
_cell.length_a   1.000
_cell.length_b   1.000
_cell.length_c   1.000
_cell.angle_alpha   90.00
_cell.angle_beta   90.00
_cell.angle_gamma   90.00
#
_symmetry.space_group_name_H-M   'P 1'
#
loop_
_entity.id
_entity.type
_entity.pdbx_description
1 polymer ?
#
loop_
_entity_poly.entity_id
_entity_poly.type
_entity_poly.pdbx_seq_one_letter_code
_entity_poly.pdbx_strand_id
1 'polypeptide(L)'
;LEQMKQGKIKMEFEHRGLEPMLSTHDQISNRIAFAIVIASLIIGSALIVLSRTPPFVFGISLIGIIGFLAAAVMGLWLLIAILKKGKL
;
A
#
# COMPACT_ATOMS: atom_id res chain seq x y z
N LEU A 1 -46.25 0.90 31.20
CA LEU A 1 -44.93 1.47 31.56
C LEU A 1 -43.99 0.43 32.18
N GLU A 2 -43.96 -0.82 31.71
CA GLU A 2 -43.25 -1.92 32.41
C GLU A 2 -42.20 -2.69 31.60
N GLN A 3 -41.90 -2.28 30.36
CA GLN A 3 -40.85 -2.93 29.56
C GLN A 3 -39.46 -2.27 29.66
N MET A 4 -39.29 -1.23 30.48
CA MET A 4 -38.00 -0.53 30.66
C MET A 4 -37.11 -1.11 31.79
N LYS A 5 -37.50 -2.24 32.42
CA LYS A 5 -36.84 -2.74 33.63
C LYS A 5 -35.93 -3.95 33.46
N GLN A 6 -35.69 -4.42 32.24
CA GLN A 6 -34.74 -5.48 31.98
C GLN A 6 -33.60 -4.92 31.14
N GLY A 7 -32.44 -4.77 31.77
CA GLY A 7 -31.17 -4.29 31.21
C GLY A 7 -30.63 -5.15 30.07
N LYS A 8 -31.40 -5.22 28.99
CA LYS A 8 -31.03 -5.76 27.69
C LYS A 8 -31.45 -4.72 26.66
N ILE A 9 -30.81 -3.55 26.73
CA ILE A 9 -30.39 -2.93 25.49
C ILE A 9 -29.40 -3.94 24.91
N LYS A 10 -29.91 -4.98 24.23
CA LYS A 10 -29.15 -5.65 23.18
C LYS A 10 -28.93 -4.54 22.18
N MET A 11 -27.85 -3.80 22.41
CA MET A 11 -27.16 -3.04 21.40
C MET A 11 -26.76 -4.11 20.39
N GLU A 12 -27.71 -4.40 19.51
CA GLU A 12 -27.50 -4.99 18.22
C GLU A 12 -26.66 -3.95 17.47
N PHE A 13 -25.42 -3.74 17.91
CA PHE A 13 -24.34 -3.25 17.08
C PHE A 13 -24.03 -4.34 16.05
N GLU A 14 -25.05 -4.82 15.34
CA GLU A 14 -24.89 -5.44 14.05
C GLU A 14 -24.28 -4.36 13.14
N HIS A 15 -22.95 -4.36 13.07
CA HIS A 15 -22.23 -4.32 11.80
C HIS A 15 -22.47 -3.11 10.88
N ARG A 16 -22.76 -1.92 11.41
CA ARG A 16 -22.78 -0.67 10.60
C ARG A 16 -21.80 0.42 11.03
N GLY A 17 -21.27 0.36 12.25
CA GLY A 17 -20.24 1.31 12.70
C GLY A 17 -18.83 0.95 12.23
N LEU A 18 -18.50 -0.34 12.19
CA LEU A 18 -17.16 -0.81 11.85
C LEU A 18 -16.93 -1.02 10.35
N GLU A 19 -17.93 -1.46 9.57
CA GLU A 19 -17.83 -1.55 8.10
C GLU A 19 -17.24 -0.29 7.44
N PRO A 20 -17.78 0.93 7.69
CA PRO A 20 -17.24 2.14 7.11
C PRO A 20 -15.87 2.50 7.68
N MET A 21 -15.55 2.13 8.93
CA MET A 21 -14.21 2.30 9.48
C MET A 21 -13.21 1.36 8.80
N LEU A 22 -13.59 0.11 8.52
CA LEU A 22 -12.79 -0.89 7.81
C LEU A 22 -12.55 -0.48 6.36
N SER A 23 -13.56 0.06 5.67
CA SER A 23 -13.39 0.57 4.31
C SER A 23 -12.47 1.80 4.28
N THR A 24 -12.63 2.72 5.23
CA THR A 24 -11.77 3.91 5.34
C THR A 24 -10.34 3.52 5.69
N HIS A 25 -10.16 2.54 6.58
CA HIS A 25 -8.84 2.03 6.94
C HIS A 25 -8.14 1.35 5.75
N ASP A 26 -8.88 0.60 4.93
CA ASP A 26 -8.34 -0.01 3.71
C ASP A 26 -7.94 1.05 2.69
N GLN A 27 -8.77 2.08 2.48
CA GLN A 27 -8.43 3.22 1.62
C GLN A 27 -7.16 3.95 2.08
N ILE A 28 -7.06 4.25 3.38
CA ILE A 28 -5.87 4.90 3.95
C ILE A 28 -4.64 4.00 3.78
N SER A 29 -4.77 2.70 4.06
CA SER A 29 -3.68 1.73 3.90
C SER A 29 -3.22 1.63 2.46
N ASN A 30 -4.14 1.62 1.50
CA ASN A 30 -3.84 1.62 0.07
C ASN A 30 -3.14 2.90 -0.37
N ARG A 31 -3.58 4.06 0.15
CA ARG A 31 -2.93 5.35 -0.12
C ARG A 31 -1.51 5.40 0.43
N ILE A 32 -1.29 4.87 1.63
CA ILE A 32 0.04 4.77 2.25
C ILE A 32 0.93 3.83 1.43
N ALA A 33 0.43 2.65 1.05
CA ALA A 33 1.16 1.71 0.20
C ALA A 33 1.56 2.36 -1.12
N PHE A 34 0.65 3.10 -1.76
CA PHE A 34 0.93 3.85 -2.99
C PHE A 34 2.01 4.93 -2.79
N ALA A 35 1.94 5.71 -1.71
CA ALA A 35 2.94 6.71 -1.37
C ALA A 35 4.33 6.09 -1.14
N ILE A 36 4.40 4.94 -0.46
CA ILE A 36 5.64 4.20 -0.22
C ILE A 36 6.22 3.68 -1.54
N VAL A 37 5.38 3.12 -2.44
CA VAL A 37 5.82 2.65 -3.76
C VAL A 37 6.42 3.82 -4.56
N ILE A 38 5.75 4.96 -4.63
CA ILE A 38 6.28 6.16 -5.31
C ILE A 38 7.61 6.60 -4.70
N ALA A 39 7.68 6.71 -3.37
CA ALA A 39 8.91 7.10 -2.68
C ALA A 39 10.07 6.14 -2.99
N SER A 40 9.81 4.83 -2.97
CA SER A 40 10.81 3.81 -3.28
C SER A 40 11.30 3.88 -4.73
N LEU A 41 10.43 4.18 -5.70
CA LEU A 41 10.80 4.37 -7.10
C LEU A 41 11.68 5.61 -7.28
N ILE A 42 11.35 6.72 -6.60
CA ILE A 42 12.14 7.95 -6.63
C ILE A 42 13.53 7.72 -6.02
N ILE A 43 13.58 7.13 -4.82
CA ILE A 43 14.83 6.87 -4.11
C ILE A 43 15.69 5.86 -4.89
N GLY A 44 15.10 4.78 -5.38
CA GLY A 44 15.78 3.77 -6.20
C GLY A 44 16.38 4.38 -7.46
N SER A 45 15.62 5.21 -8.17
CA SER A 45 16.11 5.94 -9.35
C SER A 45 17.30 6.85 -9.03
N ALA A 46 17.20 7.63 -7.94
CA ALA A 46 18.29 8.50 -7.50
C ALA A 46 19.56 7.72 -7.11
N LEU A 47 19.40 6.57 -6.44
CA LEU A 47 20.53 5.71 -6.05
C LEU A 47 21.24 5.08 -7.24
N ILE A 48 20.51 4.68 -8.28
CA ILE A 48 21.11 4.16 -9.52
C ILE A 48 21.98 5.21 -10.19
N VAL A 49 21.49 6.46 -10.25
CA VAL A 49 22.24 7.59 -10.82
C VAL A 49 23.53 7.85 -10.03
N LEU A 50 23.52 7.64 -8.71
CA LEU A 50 24.70 7.85 -7.86
C LEU A 50 25.64 6.63 -7.78
N SER A 51 25.15 5.43 -8.08
CA SER A 51 25.89 4.17 -7.95
C SER A 51 26.99 4.05 -9.01
N ARG A 52 28.17 4.59 -8.69
CA ARG A 52 29.41 4.40 -9.45
C ARG A 52 30.04 3.01 -9.20
N THR A 53 29.25 1.93 -9.30
CA THR A 53 29.70 0.57 -9.02
C THR A 53 30.04 -0.16 -10.33
N PRO A 54 31.29 -0.62 -10.54
CA PRO A 54 31.67 -1.41 -11.74
C PRO A 54 31.07 -2.82 -11.64
N PRO A 55 30.64 -3.50 -12.73
CA PRO A 55 30.79 -3.19 -14.15
C PRO A 55 29.73 -2.22 -14.68
N PHE A 56 30.20 -1.21 -15.41
CA PHE A 56 29.36 -0.19 -16.03
C PHE A 56 28.84 -0.68 -17.38
N VAL A 57 27.54 -0.54 -17.62
CA VAL A 57 26.95 -0.66 -18.96
C VAL A 57 26.32 0.71 -19.24
N PHE A 58 26.82 1.43 -20.25
CA PHE A 58 26.43 2.82 -20.55
C PHE A 58 26.62 3.85 -19.41
N GLY A 59 27.55 3.61 -18.47
CA GLY A 59 27.84 4.55 -17.36
C GLY A 59 26.95 4.38 -16.12
N ILE A 60 26.11 3.35 -16.11
CA ILE A 60 25.19 3.01 -15.01
C ILE A 60 25.54 1.60 -14.48
N SER A 61 25.39 1.37 -13.17
CA SER A 61 25.63 0.06 -12.53
C SER A 61 24.63 -1.00 -13.02
N LEU A 62 25.12 -2.09 -13.63
CA LEU A 62 24.27 -3.17 -14.16
C LEU A 62 23.44 -3.86 -13.07
N ILE A 63 24.04 -4.07 -11.90
CA ILE A 63 23.39 -4.67 -10.73
C ILE A 63 22.27 -3.76 -10.22
N GLY A 64 22.50 -2.44 -10.23
CA GLY A 64 21.50 -1.45 -9.86
C GLY A 64 20.29 -1.46 -10.78
N ILE A 65 20.51 -1.59 -12.09
CA ILE A 65 19.43 -1.69 -13.08
C ILE A 65 18.59 -2.95 -12.87
N ILE A 66 19.22 -4.11 -12.69
CA ILE A 66 18.50 -5.38 -12.50
C ILE A 66 17.68 -5.34 -11.21
N GLY A 67 18.26 -4.86 -10.11
CA GLY A 67 17.57 -4.73 -8.83
C GLY A 67 16.41 -3.73 -8.89
N PHE A 68 16.61 -2.59 -9.56
CA PHE A 68 15.55 -1.60 -9.76
C PHE A 68 14.42 -2.12 -10.64
N LEU A 69 14.73 -2.82 -11.72
CA LEU A 69 13.72 -3.37 -12.62
C LEU A 69 12.88 -4.44 -11.89
N ALA A 70 13.52 -5.31 -11.11
CA ALA A 70 12.83 -6.27 -10.26
C ALA A 70 11.92 -5.58 -9.23
N ALA A 71 12.44 -4.57 -8.51
CA ALA A 71 11.66 -3.80 -7.53
C ALA A 71 10.49 -3.05 -8.18
N ALA A 72 10.69 -2.44 -9.36
CA ALA A 72 9.66 -1.73 -10.11
C ALA A 72 8.54 -2.68 -10.56
N VAL A 73 8.88 -3.88 -11.03
CA VAL A 73 7.91 -4.92 -11.39
C VAL A 73 7.12 -5.37 -10.17
N MET A 74 7.77 -5.63 -9.03
CA MET A 74 7.08 -6.00 -7.78
C MET A 74 6.17 -4.88 -7.28
N GLY A 75 6.62 -3.63 -7.35
CA GLY A 75 5.84 -2.44 -6.99
C GLY A 75 4.61 -2.27 -7.89
N LEU A 76 4.78 -2.38 -9.22
CA LEU A 76 3.69 -2.35 -10.19
C LEU A 76 2.69 -3.49 -9.96
N TRP A 77 3.17 -4.70 -9.68
CA TRP A 77 2.30 -5.83 -9.40
C TRP A 77 1.47 -5.60 -8.13
N LEU A 78 2.08 -5.11 -7.05
CA LEU A 78 1.37 -4.76 -5.82
C LEU A 78 0.31 -3.67 -6.08
N LEU A 79 0.66 -2.66 -6.87
CA LEU A 79 -0.22 -1.55 -7.23
C LEU A 79 -1.43 -2.05 -8.03
N ILE A 80 -1.22 -2.93 -9.01
CA ILE A 80 -2.29 -3.61 -9.75
C ILE A 80 -3.14 -4.48 -8.83
N ALA A 81 -2.53 -5.19 -7.87
CA ALA A 81 -3.27 -6.04 -6.92
C ALA A 81 -4.18 -5.22 -5.99
N ILE A 82 -3.73 -4.03 -5.55
CA ILE A 82 -4.51 -3.09 -4.75
C ILE A 82 -5.68 -2.53 -5.58
N LEU A 83 -5.41 -2.05 -6.80
CA LEU A 83 -6.44 -1.51 -7.70
C LEU A 83 -7.49 -2.57 -8.09
N LYS A 84 -7.06 -3.81 -8.37
CA LYS A 84 -7.95 -4.91 -8.77
C LYS A 84 -8.88 -5.37 -7.63
N LYS A 85 -8.48 -5.17 -6.36
CA LYS A 85 -9.34 -5.50 -5.21
C LYS A 85 -10.43 -4.46 -4.92
N GLY A 86 -10.47 -3.34 -5.65
CA GLY A 86 -11.63 -2.45 -5.68
C GLY A 86 -12.05 -1.89 -4.32
N LYS A 87 -11.11 -1.65 -3.40
CA LYS A 87 -11.36 -0.98 -2.12
C LYS A 87 -10.87 0.47 -2.13
N LEU A 88 -11.29 1.21 -3.15
CA LEU A 88 -11.37 2.66 -3.09
C LEU A 88 -12.81 3.02 -2.72
#